data_AF-A0A060HBH3-F1
#
_entry.id   AF-A0A060HBH3-F1
#
_cell.length_a   1.000
_cell.length_b   1.000
_cell.length_c   1.000
_cell.angle_alpha   90.00
_cell.angle_beta   90.00
_cell.angle_gamma   90.00
#
_symmetry.space_group_name_H-M   'P 1'
#
loop_
_entity.id
_entity.type
_entity.pdbx_description
1 polymer ?
#
loop_
_entity_poly.entity_id
_entity_poly.type
_entity_poly.pdbx_seq_one_letter_code
_entity_poly.pdbx_strand_id
1 'polypeptide(L)'
;MGSVTTMTTAEYAKHRGVSDSYIRRMRRKGNVILGEDGRIHVNASDTLLDGMTHPVQGGKRGMTAPPAAAVPTFTVMTPQGIPVQEAVRRERVARALMAELDLGKQAEQLTCVDEVNRAVFTLVRQALNQLRGMSGRLRKTLAAETDAGKVTQIIDTDVAHICKQMQDAATTLLKTNTPDAEPVQANDTNDTLEFEEEGVSG
;
A
#
# COMPACT_ATOMS: atom_id res chain seq x y z
N MET A 1 -19.08 -4.60 63.77
CA MET A 1 -19.97 -3.82 62.89
C MET A 1 -19.09 -2.89 62.07
N GLY A 2 -18.66 -3.34 60.88
CA GLY A 2 -17.80 -2.52 60.02
C GLY A 2 -18.57 -1.27 59.61
N SER A 3 -18.00 -0.09 59.86
CA SER A 3 -18.60 1.19 59.52
C SER A 3 -18.86 1.25 58.01
N VAL A 4 -20.13 1.12 57.63
CA VAL A 4 -20.55 1.16 56.24
C VAL A 4 -20.56 2.62 55.81
N THR A 5 -19.51 3.06 55.13
CA THR A 5 -19.43 4.43 54.62
C THR A 5 -20.44 4.59 53.47
N THR A 6 -21.56 5.25 53.76
CA THR A 6 -22.56 5.64 52.78
C THR A 6 -22.45 7.13 52.48
N MET A 7 -22.40 7.50 51.20
CA MET A 7 -22.32 8.90 50.76
C MET A 7 -23.50 9.28 49.86
N THR A 8 -23.84 10.56 49.80
CA THR A 8 -24.78 11.05 48.79
C THR A 8 -24.13 11.00 47.39
N THR A 9 -24.94 11.07 46.33
CA THR A 9 -24.45 11.02 44.94
C THR A 9 -23.38 12.07 44.66
N ALA A 10 -23.56 13.29 45.16
CA ALA A 10 -22.64 14.40 44.94
C ALA A 10 -21.32 14.24 45.72
N GLU A 11 -21.39 13.71 46.94
CA GLU A 11 -20.20 13.42 47.76
C GLU A 11 -19.40 12.27 47.15
N TYR A 12 -20.08 11.20 46.71
CA TYR A 12 -19.44 10.05 46.08
C TYR A 12 -18.78 10.39 44.73
N ALA A 13 -19.41 11.27 43.94
CA ALA A 13 -18.84 11.79 42.70
C ALA A 13 -17.51 12.55 42.96
N LYS A 14 -17.48 13.40 44.00
CA LYS A 14 -16.27 14.11 44.43
C LYS A 14 -15.19 13.15 44.94
N HIS A 15 -15.58 12.17 45.74
CA HIS A 15 -14.66 11.15 46.27
C HIS A 15 -13.93 10.38 45.15
N ARG A 16 -14.63 10.06 44.06
CA ARG A 16 -14.07 9.33 42.91
C ARG A 16 -13.45 10.22 41.83
N GLY A 17 -13.59 11.54 41.92
CA GLY A 17 -13.12 12.47 40.89
C GLY A 17 -13.89 12.41 39.57
N VAL A 18 -15.16 11.97 39.60
CA VAL A 18 -16.02 11.85 38.39
C VAL A 18 -17.22 12.81 38.49
N SER A 19 -17.85 13.15 37.37
CA SER A 19 -19.02 14.03 37.37
C SER A 19 -20.24 13.43 38.08
N ASP A 20 -20.99 14.25 38.80
CA ASP A 20 -22.25 13.87 39.48
C ASP A 20 -23.29 13.29 38.48
N SER A 21 -23.33 13.84 37.26
CA SER A 21 -24.15 13.31 36.15
C SER A 21 -23.80 11.88 35.75
N TYR A 22 -22.51 11.52 35.78
CA TYR A 22 -22.05 10.15 35.50
C TYR A 22 -22.53 9.19 36.60
N ILE A 23 -22.37 9.55 37.87
CA ILE A 23 -22.83 8.71 38.99
C ILE A 23 -24.36 8.58 38.99
N ARG A 24 -25.13 9.64 38.72
CA ARG A 24 -26.59 9.56 38.53
C ARG A 24 -26.99 8.62 37.38
N ARG A 25 -26.21 8.59 36.28
CA ARG A 25 -26.42 7.65 35.17
C ARG A 25 -26.13 6.23 35.60
N MET A 26 -25.04 5.99 36.34
CA MET A 26 -24.68 4.65 36.84
C MET A 26 -25.68 4.13 37.87
N ARG A 27 -26.21 5.00 38.74
CA ARG A 27 -27.31 4.69 39.66
C ARG A 27 -28.56 4.24 38.91
N ARG A 28 -28.97 4.95 37.85
CA ARG A 28 -30.13 4.55 37.01
C ARG A 28 -29.93 3.22 36.29
N LYS A 29 -28.69 2.86 35.97
CA LYS A 29 -28.34 1.59 35.35
C LYS A 29 -28.24 0.43 36.34
N GLY A 30 -28.32 0.71 37.65
CA GLY A 30 -28.12 -0.31 38.71
C GLY A 30 -26.66 -0.65 38.98
N ASN A 31 -25.71 0.13 38.45
CA ASN A 31 -24.27 -0.15 38.54
C ASN A 31 -23.60 0.45 39.79
N VAL A 32 -24.40 0.84 40.79
CA VAL A 32 -23.96 1.45 42.05
C VAL A 32 -24.81 0.84 43.15
N ILE A 33 -24.17 0.41 44.24
CA ILE A 33 -24.87 -0.24 45.35
C ILE A 33 -25.34 0.85 46.31
N LEU A 34 -26.65 0.85 46.56
CA LEU A 34 -27.29 1.72 47.54
C LEU A 34 -27.42 0.98 48.86
N GLY A 35 -27.21 1.68 49.97
CA GLY A 35 -27.52 1.18 51.29
C GLY A 35 -28.96 1.37 51.69
N GLU A 36 -29.26 0.90 52.90
CA GLU A 36 -30.60 0.90 53.49
C GLU A 36 -31.20 2.32 53.52
N ASP A 37 -30.37 3.35 53.68
CA ASP A 37 -30.76 4.77 53.67
C ASP A 37 -30.92 5.37 52.25
N GLY A 38 -30.79 4.58 51.18
CA GLY A 38 -30.81 5.06 49.80
C GLY A 38 -29.58 5.89 49.38
N ARG A 39 -28.53 5.89 50.21
CA ARG A 39 -27.20 6.48 49.96
C ARG A 39 -26.25 5.47 49.32
N ILE A 40 -25.23 5.94 48.61
CA ILE A 40 -24.29 5.06 47.88
C ILE A 40 -23.29 4.42 48.85
N HIS A 41 -23.20 3.09 48.84
CA HIS A 41 -22.14 2.35 49.50
C HIS A 41 -20.82 2.54 48.77
N VAL A 42 -19.86 3.22 49.39
CA VAL A 42 -18.61 3.65 48.75
C VAL A 42 -17.81 2.43 48.27
N ASN A 43 -17.38 1.56 49.18
CA ASN A 43 -16.50 0.43 48.85
C ASN A 43 -17.13 -0.54 47.82
N ALA A 44 -18.41 -0.86 47.99
CA ALA A 44 -19.09 -1.83 47.13
C ALA A 44 -19.35 -1.27 45.72
N SER A 45 -19.62 0.04 45.62
CA SER A 45 -19.79 0.72 44.33
C SER A 45 -18.46 0.99 43.62
N ASP A 46 -17.38 1.18 44.38
CA ASP A 46 -16.03 1.32 43.82
C ASP A 46 -15.61 0.05 43.09
N THR A 47 -15.74 -1.12 43.74
CA THR A 47 -15.44 -2.42 43.13
C THR A 47 -16.22 -2.67 41.83
N LEU A 48 -17.53 -2.40 41.82
CA LEU A 48 -18.36 -2.60 40.63
C LEU A 48 -17.95 -1.71 39.46
N LEU A 49 -17.75 -0.44 39.73
CA LEU A 49 -17.43 0.53 38.69
C LEU A 49 -15.97 0.44 38.25
N ASP A 50 -15.03 0.01 39.10
CA ASP A 50 -13.63 -0.24 38.70
C ASP A 50 -13.57 -1.40 37.70
N GLY A 51 -14.38 -2.44 37.92
CA GLY A 51 -14.56 -3.53 36.96
C GLY A 51 -15.16 -3.10 35.61
N MET A 52 -15.88 -1.98 35.55
CA MET A 52 -16.48 -1.45 34.30
C MET A 52 -15.63 -0.36 33.62
N THR A 53 -14.74 0.30 34.36
CA THR A 53 -14.10 1.56 33.92
C THR A 53 -12.75 1.37 33.23
N HIS A 54 -12.21 0.15 33.17
CA HIS A 54 -11.03 -0.18 32.35
C HIS A 54 -11.45 -0.91 31.07
N PRO A 55 -11.48 -0.21 29.93
CA PRO A 55 -10.30 -0.17 29.05
C PRO A 55 -10.06 1.24 28.44
N VAL A 56 -8.85 1.77 28.64
CA VAL A 56 -8.23 2.85 27.85
C VAL A 56 -9.16 4.02 27.48
N GLN A 57 -9.39 4.87 28.48
CA GLN A 57 -9.72 6.31 28.41
C GLN A 57 -10.07 6.83 27.00
N GLY A 58 -11.34 6.68 26.63
CA GLY A 58 -11.93 7.30 25.44
C GLY A 58 -11.75 8.81 25.46
N GLY A 59 -11.12 9.32 24.40
CA GLY A 59 -10.73 10.71 24.25
C GLY A 59 -11.88 11.72 24.40
N LYS A 60 -11.53 12.88 24.97
CA LYS A 60 -12.41 14.04 25.16
C LYS A 60 -13.08 14.42 23.84
N ARG A 61 -14.40 14.29 23.75
CA ARG A 61 -15.23 15.01 22.78
C ARG A 61 -16.19 15.91 23.55
N GLY A 62 -16.18 17.19 23.19
CA GLY A 62 -16.85 18.26 23.90
C GLY A 62 -18.37 18.10 23.99
N MET A 63 -18.91 18.81 24.98
CA MET A 63 -20.28 19.35 25.09
C MET A 63 -20.89 19.63 23.69
N THR A 64 -22.13 19.36 23.32
CA THR A 64 -23.45 19.32 24.01
C THR A 64 -24.46 18.70 23.03
N ALA A 65 -25.24 17.69 23.43
CA ALA A 65 -26.62 17.44 22.95
C ALA A 65 -27.31 16.35 23.81
N PRO A 66 -28.59 16.50 24.19
CA PRO A 66 -29.32 15.48 24.96
C PRO A 66 -29.64 14.24 24.10
N PRO A 67 -29.77 13.03 24.69
CA PRO A 67 -30.10 11.83 23.94
C PRO A 67 -31.57 11.88 23.50
N ALA A 68 -31.79 12.06 22.20
CA ALA A 68 -33.07 11.77 21.58
C ALA A 68 -33.44 10.29 21.83
N ALA A 69 -34.71 10.06 22.10
CA ALA A 69 -35.32 8.74 22.21
C ALA A 69 -34.88 7.83 21.06
N ALA A 70 -34.77 6.53 21.33
CA ALA A 70 -34.45 5.52 20.34
C ALA A 70 -35.46 5.55 19.18
N VAL A 71 -35.11 6.28 18.12
CA VAL A 71 -35.73 6.13 16.81
C VAL A 71 -35.26 4.79 16.24
N PRO A 72 -36.16 3.98 15.65
CA PRO A 72 -35.74 2.77 14.96
C PRO A 72 -34.71 3.18 13.91
N THR A 73 -33.54 2.54 13.94
CA THR A 73 -32.48 2.82 12.97
C THR A 73 -32.96 2.31 11.62
N PHE A 74 -33.63 3.18 10.85
CA PHE A 74 -33.94 2.91 9.45
C PHE A 74 -32.61 2.70 8.74
N THR A 75 -32.35 1.45 8.38
CA THR A 75 -31.21 1.10 7.56
C THR A 75 -31.50 1.62 6.17
N VAL A 76 -30.94 2.79 5.85
CA VAL A 76 -31.05 3.35 4.50
C VAL A 76 -30.39 2.35 3.57
N MET A 77 -31.14 1.86 2.59
CA MET A 77 -30.66 0.93 1.58
C MET A 77 -30.32 1.71 0.30
N THR A 78 -29.33 1.24 -0.43
CA THR A 78 -29.05 1.70 -1.79
C THR A 78 -30.15 1.18 -2.73
N PRO A 79 -30.24 1.71 -3.97
CA PRO A 79 -31.17 1.19 -4.99
C PRO A 79 -31.02 -0.31 -5.30
N GLN A 80 -29.89 -0.90 -4.87
CA GLN A 80 -29.55 -2.32 -5.04
C GLN A 80 -29.83 -3.15 -3.77
N GLY A 81 -30.57 -2.61 -2.79
CA GLY A 81 -30.97 -3.35 -1.60
C GLY A 81 -29.84 -3.66 -0.61
N ILE A 82 -28.73 -2.92 -0.66
CA ILE A 82 -27.59 -3.09 0.26
C ILE A 82 -27.63 -1.96 1.30
N PRO A 83 -27.40 -2.24 2.60
CA PRO A 83 -27.30 -1.19 3.60
C PRO A 83 -26.22 -0.17 3.22
N VAL A 84 -26.54 1.13 3.24
CA VAL A 84 -25.63 2.22 2.82
C VAL A 84 -24.27 2.15 3.52
N GLN A 85 -24.24 1.74 4.79
CA GLN A 85 -22.99 1.55 5.54
C GLN A 85 -22.09 0.47 4.93
N GLU A 86 -22.66 -0.61 4.41
CA GLU A 86 -21.90 -1.67 3.74
C GLU A 86 -21.42 -1.22 2.37
N ALA A 87 -22.21 -0.45 1.62
CA ALA A 87 -21.79 0.14 0.36
C ALA A 87 -20.59 1.08 0.55
N VAL A 88 -20.65 1.97 1.55
CA VAL A 88 -19.55 2.89 1.90
C VAL A 88 -18.30 2.11 2.34
N ARG A 89 -18.47 1.01 3.10
CA ARG A 89 -17.34 0.14 3.48
C ARG A 89 -16.68 -0.49 2.26
N ARG A 90 -17.46 -1.04 1.34
CA ARG A 90 -16.94 -1.65 0.09
C ARG A 90 -16.23 -0.62 -0.78
N GLU A 91 -16.79 0.58 -0.92
CA GLU A 91 -16.16 1.67 -1.67
C GLU A 91 -14.83 2.10 -1.04
N ARG A 92 -14.76 2.23 0.30
CA ARG A 92 -13.52 2.58 1.01
C ARG A 92 -12.44 1.51 0.82
N VAL A 93 -12.80 0.23 0.92
CA VAL A 93 -11.85 -0.88 0.69
C VAL A 93 -11.37 -0.89 -0.76
N ALA A 94 -12.26 -0.74 -1.73
CA ALA A 94 -11.88 -0.68 -3.14
C ALA A 94 -10.93 0.50 -3.43
N ARG A 95 -11.20 1.67 -2.84
CA ARG A 95 -10.32 2.85 -2.96
C ARG A 95 -8.96 2.61 -2.30
N ALA A 96 -8.91 1.95 -1.15
CA ALA A 96 -7.65 1.61 -0.49
C ALA A 96 -6.80 0.66 -1.35
N LEU A 97 -7.41 -0.39 -1.91
CA LEU A 97 -6.72 -1.33 -2.80
C LEU A 97 -6.22 -0.65 -4.08
N MET A 98 -7.01 0.25 -4.68
CA MET A 98 -6.55 1.05 -5.82
C MET A 98 -5.36 1.94 -5.43
N ALA A 99 -5.41 2.60 -4.27
CA ALA A 99 -4.31 3.43 -3.80
C ALA A 99 -3.03 2.61 -3.54
N GLU A 100 -3.14 1.39 -3.03
CA GLU A 100 -1.99 0.47 -2.88
C GLU A 100 -1.39 0.05 -4.23
N LEU A 101 -2.23 -0.27 -5.22
CA LEU A 101 -1.76 -0.60 -6.57
C LEU A 101 -1.11 0.61 -7.26
N ASP A 102 -1.67 1.80 -7.08
CA ASP A 102 -1.10 3.03 -7.65
C ASP A 102 0.19 3.43 -6.95
N LEU A 103 0.29 3.24 -5.62
CA LEU A 103 1.56 3.35 -4.90
C LEU A 103 2.58 2.33 -5.39
N GLY A 104 2.18 1.08 -5.65
CA GLY A 104 3.07 0.06 -6.21
C GLY A 104 3.55 0.37 -7.62
N LYS A 105 2.71 1.00 -8.47
CA LYS A 105 3.13 1.52 -9.77
C LYS A 105 4.11 2.69 -9.63
N GLN A 106 3.84 3.61 -8.70
CA GLN A 106 4.72 4.76 -8.43
C GLN A 106 6.05 4.35 -7.81
N ALA A 107 6.06 3.29 -7.01
CA ALA A 107 7.26 2.69 -6.43
C ALA A 107 7.99 1.74 -7.38
N GLU A 108 7.64 1.72 -8.67
CA GLU A 108 8.28 0.92 -9.73
C GLU A 108 8.19 -0.60 -9.52
N GLN A 109 7.32 -1.07 -8.63
CA GLN A 109 7.15 -2.49 -8.31
C GLN A 109 6.13 -3.18 -9.22
N LEU A 110 5.29 -2.41 -9.94
CA LEU A 110 4.21 -2.94 -10.77
C LEU A 110 4.18 -2.26 -12.14
N THR A 111 4.32 -3.05 -13.21
CA THR A 111 4.14 -2.61 -14.60
C THR A 111 2.82 -3.12 -15.17
N CYS A 112 2.16 -2.34 -16.02
CA CYS A 112 0.95 -2.80 -16.70
C CYS A 112 1.30 -3.85 -17.76
N VAL A 113 0.95 -5.12 -17.49
CA VAL A 113 1.30 -6.26 -18.34
C VAL A 113 0.81 -6.09 -19.78
N ASP A 114 -0.38 -5.52 -19.96
CA ASP A 114 -0.96 -5.30 -21.29
C ASP A 114 -0.17 -4.28 -22.12
N GLU A 115 0.37 -3.25 -21.47
CA GLU A 115 1.21 -2.24 -22.12
C GLU A 115 2.56 -2.82 -22.54
N VAL A 116 3.19 -3.60 -21.65
CA VAL A 116 4.44 -4.30 -21.96
C VAL A 116 4.24 -5.27 -23.12
N ASN A 117 3.19 -6.09 -23.08
CA ASN A 117 2.87 -7.02 -24.16
C ASN A 117 2.68 -6.28 -25.49
N ARG A 118 1.89 -5.20 -25.51
CA ARG A 118 1.67 -4.41 -26.73
C ARG A 118 2.97 -3.81 -27.27
N ALA A 119 3.84 -3.31 -26.39
CA ALA A 119 5.13 -2.74 -26.76
C ALA A 119 6.04 -3.82 -27.38
N VAL A 120 6.18 -4.98 -26.73
CA VAL A 120 6.96 -6.12 -27.24
C VAL A 120 6.43 -6.60 -28.59
N PHE A 121 5.11 -6.80 -28.72
CA PHE A 121 4.49 -7.21 -30.00
C PHE A 121 4.77 -6.22 -31.12
N THR A 122 4.74 -4.92 -30.81
CA THR A 122 5.02 -3.86 -31.78
C THR A 122 6.47 -3.91 -32.24
N LEU A 123 7.42 -4.05 -31.32
CA LEU A 123 8.85 -4.15 -31.63
C LEU A 123 9.18 -5.38 -32.48
N VAL A 124 8.67 -6.56 -32.09
CA VAL A 124 8.89 -7.79 -32.84
C VAL A 124 8.32 -7.68 -34.26
N ARG A 125 7.10 -7.12 -34.39
CA ARG A 125 6.48 -6.91 -35.70
C ARG A 125 7.31 -5.98 -36.59
N GLN A 126 7.84 -4.89 -36.02
CA GLN A 126 8.69 -3.95 -36.75
C GLN A 126 9.97 -4.63 -37.25
N ALA A 127 10.65 -5.39 -36.39
CA ALA A 127 11.85 -6.14 -36.78
C ALA A 127 11.58 -7.16 -37.89
N LEU A 128 10.50 -7.94 -37.77
CA LEU A 128 10.10 -8.90 -38.80
C LEU A 128 9.79 -8.21 -40.13
N ASN A 129 9.14 -7.05 -40.12
CA ASN A 129 8.89 -6.27 -41.33
C ASN A 129 10.20 -5.76 -41.95
N GLN A 130 11.16 -5.32 -41.15
CA GLN A 130 12.47 -4.88 -41.64
C GLN A 130 13.24 -6.02 -42.31
N LEU A 131 13.27 -7.21 -41.69
CA LEU A 131 13.92 -8.41 -42.24
C LEU A 131 13.24 -8.86 -43.53
N ARG A 132 11.90 -8.91 -43.57
CA ARG A 132 11.15 -9.28 -44.79
C ARG A 132 11.37 -8.30 -45.94
N GLY A 133 11.51 -7.00 -45.63
CA GLY A 133 11.81 -5.96 -46.62
C GLY A 133 13.28 -5.88 -47.05
N MET A 134 14.19 -6.59 -46.37
CA MET A 134 15.64 -6.49 -46.58
C MET A 134 16.04 -6.85 -48.00
N SER A 135 15.52 -7.96 -48.53
CA SER A 135 15.84 -8.42 -49.90
C SER A 135 15.46 -7.38 -50.96
N GLY A 136 14.37 -6.65 -50.76
CA GLY A 136 13.95 -5.56 -51.65
C GLY A 136 14.87 -4.35 -51.59
N ARG A 137 15.29 -3.95 -50.38
CA ARG A 137 16.20 -2.80 -50.16
C ARG A 137 17.60 -3.08 -50.72
N LEU A 138 18.13 -4.26 -50.45
CA LEU A 138 19.50 -4.63 -50.81
C LEU A 138 19.63 -5.09 -52.27
N ARG A 139 18.52 -5.38 -52.96
CA ARG A 139 18.53 -5.97 -54.31
C ARG A 139 19.47 -5.26 -55.30
N LYS A 140 19.40 -3.94 -55.39
CA LYS A 140 20.20 -3.16 -56.37
C LYS A 140 21.68 -3.20 -56.04
N THR A 141 22.02 -3.03 -54.75
CA THR A 141 23.39 -3.05 -54.25
C THR A 141 24.01 -4.42 -54.42
N LEU A 142 23.28 -5.47 -54.06
CA LEU A 142 23.73 -6.86 -54.21
C LEU A 142 23.86 -7.28 -55.68
N ALA A 143 22.98 -6.81 -56.58
CA ALA A 143 23.09 -7.13 -58.01
C ALA A 143 24.28 -6.46 -58.71
N ALA A 144 24.76 -5.34 -58.16
CA ALA A 144 25.94 -4.63 -58.69
C ALA A 144 27.26 -5.16 -58.10
N GLU A 145 27.21 -5.88 -56.99
CA GLU A 145 28.39 -6.40 -56.31
C GLU A 145 28.81 -7.74 -56.92
N THR A 146 30.10 -7.87 -57.25
CA THR A 146 30.67 -9.10 -57.86
C THR A 146 31.47 -9.92 -56.84
N ASP A 147 31.95 -9.27 -55.78
CA ASP A 147 32.69 -9.93 -54.71
C ASP A 147 31.76 -10.55 -53.66
N ALA A 148 31.87 -11.86 -53.49
CA ALA A 148 31.09 -12.61 -52.50
C ALA A 148 31.35 -12.14 -51.06
N GLY A 149 32.58 -11.70 -50.73
CA GLY A 149 32.90 -11.21 -49.39
C GLY A 149 32.13 -9.93 -49.05
N LYS A 150 32.07 -9.00 -49.99
CA LYS A 150 31.29 -7.76 -49.85
C LYS A 150 29.80 -8.01 -49.78
N VAL A 151 29.28 -8.97 -50.54
CA VAL A 151 27.85 -9.36 -50.47
C VAL A 151 27.48 -9.79 -49.04
N THR A 152 28.28 -10.67 -48.42
CA THR A 152 28.06 -11.09 -47.03
C THR A 152 28.18 -9.91 -46.07
N GLN A 153 29.20 -9.06 -46.24
CA GLN A 153 29.37 -7.88 -45.39
C GLN A 153 28.18 -6.90 -45.47
N ILE A 154 27.60 -6.69 -46.65
CA ILE A 154 26.42 -5.84 -46.83
C ILE A 154 25.22 -6.41 -46.08
N ILE A 155 24.99 -7.73 -46.18
CA ILE A 155 23.89 -8.41 -45.49
C ILE A 155 24.10 -8.34 -43.97
N ASP A 156 25.28 -8.69 -43.50
CA ASP A 156 25.62 -8.70 -42.07
C ASP A 156 25.49 -7.29 -41.46
N THR A 157 25.87 -6.26 -42.21
CA THR A 157 25.72 -4.87 -41.79
C THR A 157 24.24 -4.49 -41.62
N ASP A 158 23.37 -4.87 -42.56
CA ASP A 158 21.92 -4.56 -42.45
C ASP A 158 21.28 -5.34 -41.30
N VAL A 159 21.66 -6.62 -41.12
CA VAL A 159 21.20 -7.44 -39.98
C VAL A 159 21.66 -6.85 -38.65
N ALA A 160 22.93 -6.47 -38.53
CA ALA A 160 23.48 -5.84 -37.34
C ALA A 160 22.76 -4.53 -37.02
N HIS A 161 22.43 -3.73 -38.05
CA HIS A 161 21.67 -2.50 -37.89
C HIS A 161 20.24 -2.78 -37.36
N ILE A 162 19.53 -3.78 -37.89
CA ILE A 162 18.21 -4.20 -37.39
C ILE A 162 18.31 -4.65 -35.92
N CYS A 163 19.29 -5.48 -35.58
CA CYS A 163 19.52 -5.96 -34.22
C CYS A 163 19.80 -4.80 -33.26
N LYS A 164 20.63 -3.84 -33.66
CA LYS A 164 20.93 -2.64 -32.86
C LYS A 164 19.68 -1.79 -32.61
N GLN A 165 18.86 -1.57 -33.64
CA GLN A 165 17.60 -0.84 -33.48
C GLN A 165 16.64 -1.54 -32.50
N MET A 166 16.57 -2.88 -32.54
CA MET A 166 15.78 -3.64 -31.57
C MET A 166 16.30 -3.49 -30.14
N GLN A 167 17.63 -3.54 -29.96
CA GLN A 167 18.27 -3.37 -28.65
C GLN A 167 18.04 -1.95 -28.10
N ASP A 168 18.22 -0.92 -28.92
CA ASP A 168 17.98 0.48 -28.54
C ASP A 168 16.51 0.71 -28.16
N ALA A 169 15.57 0.12 -28.91
CA ALA A 169 14.15 0.22 -28.58
C ALA A 169 13.79 -0.55 -27.30
N ALA A 170 14.36 -1.74 -27.08
CA ALA A 170 14.15 -2.51 -25.86
C ALA A 170 14.73 -1.82 -24.62
N THR A 171 15.93 -1.24 -24.73
CA THR A 171 16.53 -0.45 -23.63
C THR A 171 15.72 0.81 -23.34
N THR A 172 15.14 1.44 -24.36
CA THR A 172 14.21 2.56 -24.17
C THR A 172 12.97 2.12 -23.40
N LEU A 173 12.36 0.98 -23.73
CA LEU A 173 11.22 0.45 -22.97
C LEU A 173 11.56 0.15 -21.50
N LEU A 174 12.77 -0.33 -21.23
CA LEU A 174 13.23 -0.56 -19.85
C LEU A 174 13.42 0.76 -19.08
N LYS A 175 13.99 1.77 -19.72
CA LYS A 175 14.19 3.11 -19.13
C LYS A 175 12.89 3.85 -18.89
N THR A 176 11.92 3.77 -19.81
CA THR A 176 10.59 4.37 -19.58
C THR A 176 9.84 3.74 -18.41
N ASN A 177 10.20 2.52 -18.03
CA ASN A 177 9.65 1.81 -16.87
C ASN A 177 10.48 2.05 -15.59
N THR A 178 11.59 2.78 -15.65
CA THR A 178 12.52 3.02 -14.53
C THR A 178 12.96 4.50 -14.54
N PRO A 179 12.23 5.44 -13.91
CA PRO A 179 12.74 6.80 -13.77
C PRO A 179 13.80 6.89 -12.66
N ASP A 180 15.03 7.22 -13.07
CA ASP A 180 16.15 7.68 -12.22
C ASP A 180 16.62 6.75 -11.09
N ALA A 181 17.18 5.60 -11.46
CA ALA A 181 18.33 5.08 -10.72
C ALA A 181 19.61 5.52 -11.45
N GLU A 182 20.40 6.39 -10.81
CA GLU A 182 21.69 6.84 -11.33
C GLU A 182 22.55 5.66 -11.83
N PRO A 183 23.31 5.83 -12.92
CA PRO A 183 24.16 4.77 -13.42
C PRO A 183 25.22 4.45 -12.37
N VAL A 184 25.12 3.27 -11.77
CA VAL A 184 26.21 2.69 -10.96
C VAL A 184 27.40 2.59 -11.89
N GLN A 185 28.36 3.50 -11.73
CA GLN A 185 29.65 3.40 -12.40
C GLN A 185 30.27 2.09 -11.95
N ALA A 186 30.43 1.17 -12.90
CA ALA A 186 31.27 0.01 -12.72
C ALA A 186 32.69 0.52 -12.50
N ASN A 187 33.10 0.61 -11.23
CA ASN A 187 34.51 0.70 -10.89
C ASN A 187 35.12 -0.65 -11.30
N ASP A 188 35.71 -0.67 -12.50
CA ASP A 188 36.74 -1.62 -12.89
C ASP A 188 37.90 -1.49 -11.89
N THR A 189 37.75 -2.20 -10.78
CA THR A 189 38.85 -2.46 -9.86
C THR A 189 39.58 -3.64 -10.47
N ASN A 190 40.57 -3.30 -11.28
CA ASN A 190 41.49 -4.24 -11.90
C ASN A 190 42.28 -4.91 -10.77
N ASP A 191 41.75 -6.02 -10.24
CA ASP A 191 42.41 -6.87 -9.26
C ASP A 191 43.55 -7.59 -9.98
N THR A 192 44.69 -6.91 -9.99
CA THR A 192 45.95 -7.41 -10.50
C THR A 192 46.40 -8.52 -9.55
N LEU A 193 46.16 -9.77 -9.96
CA LEU A 193 46.72 -10.93 -9.29
C LEU A 193 48.24 -10.89 -9.46
N GLU A 194 48.93 -10.31 -8.47
CA GLU A 194 50.36 -10.44 -8.29
C GLU A 194 50.66 -11.92 -8.01
N PHE A 195 51.24 -12.60 -9.01
CA PHE A 195 51.89 -13.88 -8.81
C PHE A 195 53.20 -13.64 -8.05
N GLU A 196 53.23 -14.04 -6.78
CA GLU A 196 54.47 -14.17 -6.02
C GLU A 196 55.30 -15.31 -6.64
N GLU A 197 56.37 -14.96 -7.37
CA GLU A 197 57.44 -15.90 -7.70
C GLU A 197 58.22 -16.21 -6.42
N GLU A 198 57.84 -17.29 -5.73
CA GLU A 198 58.70 -17.92 -4.74
C GLU A 198 59.93 -18.53 -5.46
N GLY A 199 61.06 -17.84 -5.31
CA GLY A 199 62.38 -18.39 -5.62
C GLY A 199 62.68 -19.59 -4.75
N VAL A 200 62.56 -20.78 -5.31
CA VAL A 200 63.12 -22.00 -4.71
C VAL A 200 64.58 -22.11 -5.15
N SER A 201 65.47 -21.80 -4.21
CA SER A 201 66.88 -22.15 -4.26
C SER A 201 67.04 -23.62 -3.88
N GLY A 202 67.68 -24.40 -4.74
CA GLY A 202 68.06 -25.81 -4.54
C GLY A 202 68.92 -26.31 -5.68
#